data_AF-A0A258IZV7-F1
#
_entry.id   AF-A0A258IZV7-F1
#
_cell.length_a   1.000
_cell.length_b   1.000
_cell.length_c   1.000
_cell.angle_alpha   90.00
_cell.angle_beta   90.00
_cell.angle_gamma   90.00
#
_symmetry.space_group_name_H-M   'P 1'
#
loop_
_entity.id
_entity.type
_entity.pdbx_description
1 polymer ?
#
loop_
_entity_poly.entity_id
_entity_poly.type
_entity_poly.pdbx_seq_one_letter_code
_entity_poly.pdbx_strand_id
1 'polypeptide(L)'
;MARRVWILLLACLWSGAAVAAQKSMSFADGACSGRVWFDPAKTDEKSLRDTLALVYDYTLSAAPSPSFPSKPADMGRVNAAAYAAKCARIEAAAAALKPLDLPGARDFHAKVKDAVADFCAFNIAKLKAFATPAALRDFTPAPAACGSYVDALEGKGDLSAVWRAAVTASCTKNANPQACAARELRHASVPESAGWMRLYLITHAWNNCAVPALKVNDPAGEAARAVLIQSLAEAFPRQ
;
A
#
# COMPACT_ATOMS: atom_id res chain seq x y z
N MET A 1 -27.65 -62.92 59.42
CA MET A 1 -27.81 -63.05 57.95
C MET A 1 -28.86 -62.05 57.50
N ALA A 2 -28.48 -60.99 56.76
CA ALA A 2 -29.32 -60.24 55.81
C ALA A 2 -28.47 -59.11 55.20
N ARG A 3 -28.54 -58.99 53.88
CA ARG A 3 -27.57 -58.38 52.97
C ARG A 3 -27.65 -56.84 52.92
N ARG A 4 -26.49 -56.18 52.93
CA ARG A 4 -26.32 -54.78 52.50
C ARG A 4 -26.36 -54.73 50.98
N VAL A 5 -27.36 -54.08 50.41
CA VAL A 5 -27.46 -53.79 48.97
C VAL A 5 -26.80 -52.44 48.74
N TRP A 6 -25.65 -52.45 48.07
CA TRP A 6 -25.00 -51.23 47.55
C TRP A 6 -25.56 -50.97 46.16
N ILE A 7 -26.33 -49.90 46.00
CA ILE A 7 -26.75 -49.39 44.70
C ILE A 7 -25.59 -48.56 44.15
N LEU A 8 -24.85 -49.14 43.20
CA LEU A 8 -23.89 -48.44 42.35
C LEU A 8 -24.67 -47.56 41.36
N LEU A 9 -24.74 -46.26 41.64
CA LEU A 9 -25.13 -45.24 40.67
C LEU A 9 -24.01 -45.12 39.62
N LEU A 10 -24.16 -45.83 38.50
CA LEU A 10 -23.43 -45.52 37.27
C LEU A 10 -23.90 -44.14 36.78
N ALA A 11 -23.12 -43.11 37.09
CA ALA A 11 -23.20 -41.85 36.39
C ALA A 11 -22.70 -42.07 34.96
N CYS A 12 -23.62 -42.25 34.01
CA CYS A 12 -23.34 -42.09 32.59
C CYS A 12 -22.85 -40.66 32.37
N LEU A 13 -21.53 -40.49 32.34
CA LEU A 13 -20.87 -39.32 31.79
C LEU A 13 -21.31 -39.19 30.33
N TRP A 14 -22.33 -38.37 30.12
CA TRP A 14 -22.58 -37.76 28.82
C TRP A 14 -21.38 -36.87 28.53
N SER A 15 -20.37 -37.46 27.91
CA SER A 15 -19.34 -36.75 27.15
C SER A 15 -20.04 -36.10 25.96
N GLY A 16 -20.82 -35.04 26.22
CA GLY A 16 -21.24 -34.13 25.17
C GLY A 16 -19.95 -33.68 24.50
N ALA A 17 -19.72 -34.13 23.27
CA ALA A 17 -18.66 -33.56 22.45
C ALA A 17 -18.93 -32.06 22.47
N ALA A 18 -18.05 -31.32 23.14
CA ALA A 18 -18.05 -29.88 23.07
C ALA A 18 -17.80 -29.56 21.59
N VAL A 19 -18.88 -29.37 20.84
CA VAL A 19 -18.84 -28.75 19.52
C VAL A 19 -18.20 -27.41 19.77
N ALA A 20 -16.90 -27.33 19.48
CA ALA A 20 -16.16 -26.10 19.58
C ALA A 20 -16.95 -25.04 18.81
N ALA A 21 -17.31 -23.95 19.49
CA ALA A 21 -18.19 -22.94 18.93
C ALA A 21 -17.50 -22.27 17.74
N GLN A 22 -17.75 -22.78 16.53
CA GLN A 22 -17.09 -22.32 15.32
C GLN A 22 -17.52 -20.87 15.04
N LYS A 23 -16.55 -19.95 15.03
CA LYS A 23 -16.74 -18.56 14.64
C LYS A 23 -16.27 -18.34 13.21
N SER A 24 -16.60 -17.18 12.67
CA SER A 24 -16.13 -16.78 11.35
C SER A 24 -15.73 -15.32 11.30
N MET A 25 -14.80 -14.99 10.40
CA MET A 25 -14.36 -13.63 10.11
C MET A 25 -14.33 -13.40 8.60
N SER A 26 -14.92 -12.31 8.14
CA SER A 26 -14.90 -11.93 6.74
C SER A 26 -13.70 -11.07 6.39
N PHE A 27 -13.24 -11.17 5.14
CA PHE A 27 -12.18 -10.32 4.56
C PHE A 27 -12.57 -9.91 3.14
N ALA A 28 -11.97 -8.83 2.64
CA ALA A 28 -12.10 -8.39 1.25
C ALA A 28 -10.83 -7.65 0.81
N ASP A 29 -10.49 -7.72 -0.48
CA ASP A 29 -9.30 -7.06 -1.06
C ASP A 29 -9.62 -6.22 -2.31
N GLY A 30 -10.85 -5.73 -2.39
CA GLY A 30 -11.36 -4.93 -3.50
C GLY A 30 -11.69 -5.73 -4.78
N ALA A 31 -11.11 -6.92 -4.95
CA ALA A 31 -11.42 -7.83 -6.06
C ALA A 31 -12.18 -9.09 -5.57
N CYS A 32 -11.85 -9.58 -4.39
CA CYS A 32 -12.44 -10.76 -3.78
C CYS A 32 -12.99 -10.44 -2.38
N SER A 33 -13.97 -11.22 -1.95
CA SER A 33 -14.39 -11.28 -0.55
C SER A 33 -14.52 -12.73 -0.11
N GLY A 34 -14.32 -12.99 1.17
CA GLY A 34 -14.35 -14.34 1.70
C GLY A 34 -14.63 -14.37 3.19
N ARG A 35 -14.62 -15.59 3.73
CA ARG A 35 -14.82 -15.87 5.14
C ARG A 35 -13.86 -16.95 5.58
N VAL A 36 -13.30 -16.76 6.76
CA VAL A 36 -12.44 -17.72 7.44
C VAL A 36 -13.21 -18.23 8.64
N TRP A 37 -13.26 -19.53 8.83
CA TRP A 37 -13.88 -20.15 10.01
C TRP A 37 -12.80 -20.61 10.97
N PHE A 38 -13.02 -20.43 12.27
CA PHE A 38 -12.03 -20.75 13.30
C PHE A 38 -12.67 -21.18 14.61
N ASP A 39 -11.90 -21.92 15.41
CA ASP A 39 -12.24 -22.29 16.78
C ASP A 39 -11.69 -21.20 17.74
N PRO A 40 -12.55 -20.42 18.41
CA PRO A 40 -12.11 -19.34 19.30
C PRO A 40 -11.40 -19.85 20.57
N ALA A 41 -11.46 -21.14 20.87
CA ALA A 41 -10.67 -21.74 21.96
C ALA A 41 -9.22 -22.04 21.52
N LYS A 42 -8.94 -22.07 20.21
CA LYS A 42 -7.62 -22.41 19.64
C LYS A 42 -6.96 -21.26 18.92
N THR A 43 -7.73 -20.30 18.42
CA THR A 43 -7.24 -19.17 17.64
C THR A 43 -7.53 -17.87 18.36
N ASP A 44 -6.49 -17.06 18.57
CA ASP A 44 -6.67 -15.69 19.04
C ASP A 44 -7.36 -14.86 17.95
N GLU A 45 -8.59 -14.44 18.23
CA GLU A 45 -9.43 -13.73 17.27
C GLU A 45 -8.80 -12.40 16.84
N LYS A 46 -8.07 -11.73 17.74
CA LYS A 46 -7.40 -10.46 17.42
C LYS A 46 -6.23 -10.71 16.46
N SER A 47 -5.39 -11.69 16.70
CA SER A 47 -4.27 -12.02 15.82
C SER A 47 -4.75 -12.53 14.46
N LEU A 48 -5.84 -13.30 14.39
CA LEU A 48 -6.45 -13.65 13.11
C LEU A 48 -6.90 -12.40 12.35
N ARG A 49 -7.56 -11.46 13.03
CA ARG A 49 -7.94 -10.17 12.43
C ARG A 49 -6.74 -9.38 11.94
N ASP A 50 -5.69 -9.29 12.74
CA ASP A 50 -4.45 -8.59 12.37
C ASP A 50 -3.75 -9.28 11.18
N THR A 51 -3.79 -10.62 11.09
CA THR A 51 -3.28 -11.36 9.92
C THR A 51 -4.10 -11.07 8.67
N LEU A 52 -5.43 -11.06 8.76
CA LEU A 52 -6.29 -10.73 7.62
C LEU A 52 -6.10 -9.28 7.18
N ALA A 53 -6.02 -8.35 8.14
CA ALA A 53 -5.70 -6.96 7.87
C ALA A 53 -4.34 -6.84 7.19
N LEU A 54 -3.31 -7.57 7.65
CA LEU A 54 -2.00 -7.56 7.03
C LEU A 54 -2.05 -7.99 5.55
N VAL A 55 -2.82 -9.04 5.22
CA VAL A 55 -2.88 -9.61 3.86
C VAL A 55 -3.74 -8.78 2.91
N TYR A 56 -4.86 -8.23 3.41
CA TYR A 56 -5.94 -7.71 2.58
C TYR A 56 -6.16 -6.20 2.71
N ASP A 57 -5.97 -5.63 3.91
CA ASP A 57 -6.15 -4.19 4.15
C ASP A 57 -4.82 -3.43 4.00
N TYR A 58 -3.75 -3.99 4.56
CA TYR A 58 -2.39 -3.47 4.53
C TYR A 58 -1.57 -4.14 3.44
N THR A 59 -2.05 -4.05 2.20
CA THR A 59 -1.23 -4.43 1.04
C THR A 59 0.02 -3.56 0.97
N LEU A 60 0.96 -3.92 0.09
CA LEU A 60 2.17 -3.11 -0.15
C LEU A 60 1.83 -1.64 -0.56
N SER A 61 0.59 -1.35 -0.97
CA SER A 61 0.08 -0.02 -1.34
C SER A 61 -0.79 0.67 -0.27
N ALA A 62 -0.77 0.22 0.99
CA ALA A 62 -1.71 0.68 2.04
C ALA A 62 -1.57 2.14 2.49
N ALA A 63 -0.56 2.86 1.98
CA ALA A 63 -0.35 4.25 2.28
C ALA A 63 -1.48 5.14 1.72
N PRO A 64 -1.81 6.26 2.39
CA PRO A 64 -2.93 7.09 1.99
C PRO A 64 -2.69 7.71 0.62
N SER A 65 -3.74 7.83 -0.20
CA SER A 65 -3.64 8.56 -1.47
C SER A 65 -3.46 10.06 -1.21
N PRO A 66 -2.39 10.70 -1.70
CA PRO A 66 -2.26 12.15 -1.63
C PRO A 66 -3.25 12.85 -2.55
N SER A 67 -3.66 14.06 -2.19
CA SER A 67 -4.34 14.96 -3.12
C SER A 67 -3.30 15.77 -3.86
N PHE A 68 -3.13 15.50 -5.15
CA PHE A 68 -2.25 16.28 -6.02
C PHE A 68 -3.04 17.39 -6.74
N PRO A 69 -2.43 18.56 -6.99
CA PRO A 69 -3.02 19.61 -7.82
C PRO A 69 -3.36 19.08 -9.21
N SER A 70 -4.48 19.51 -9.78
CA SER A 70 -4.86 19.23 -11.17
C SER A 70 -4.59 20.40 -12.12
N LYS A 71 -4.24 21.57 -11.57
CA LYS A 71 -3.90 22.80 -12.31
C LYS A 71 -2.86 23.63 -11.54
N PRO A 72 -2.12 24.52 -12.22
CA PRO A 72 -1.06 25.33 -11.60
C PRO A 72 -1.53 26.15 -10.41
N ALA A 73 -2.71 26.77 -10.49
CA ALA A 73 -3.29 27.58 -9.43
C ALA A 73 -3.47 26.84 -8.09
N ASP A 74 -3.56 25.50 -8.10
CA ASP A 74 -3.73 24.70 -6.89
C ASP A 74 -2.39 24.22 -6.29
N MET A 75 -1.25 24.43 -6.97
CA MET A 75 0.06 23.96 -6.49
C MET A 75 0.44 24.52 -5.13
N GLY A 76 0.02 25.75 -4.80
CA GLY A 76 0.25 26.37 -3.48
C GLY A 76 -0.65 25.84 -2.35
N ARG A 77 -1.65 25.00 -2.66
CA ARG A 77 -2.62 24.48 -1.69
C ARG A 77 -2.26 23.11 -1.14
N VAL A 78 -1.17 22.51 -1.63
CA VAL A 78 -0.71 21.21 -1.15
C VAL A 78 -0.24 21.31 0.30
N ASN A 79 -0.55 20.29 1.09
CA ASN A 79 -0.17 20.24 2.49
C ASN A 79 0.61 18.95 2.80
N ALA A 80 1.92 19.01 2.56
CA ALA A 80 2.84 17.90 2.83
C ALA A 80 2.84 17.50 4.31
N ALA A 81 2.69 18.45 5.24
CA ALA A 81 2.66 18.18 6.67
C ALA A 81 1.40 17.41 7.10
N ALA A 82 0.23 17.80 6.58
CA ALA A 82 -1.02 17.07 6.83
C ALA A 82 -0.97 15.65 6.24
N TYR A 83 -0.33 15.47 5.08
CA TYR A 83 -0.10 14.15 4.52
C TYR A 83 0.87 13.32 5.38
N ALA A 84 1.99 13.90 5.82
CA ALA A 84 2.94 13.26 6.72
C ALA A 84 2.29 12.80 8.03
N ALA A 85 1.39 13.60 8.60
CA ALA A 85 0.62 13.21 9.78
C ALA A 85 -0.32 12.02 9.53
N LYS A 86 -0.91 11.90 8.33
CA LYS A 86 -1.70 10.72 7.94
C LYS A 86 -0.80 9.49 7.79
N CYS A 87 0.36 9.65 7.15
CA CYS A 87 1.36 8.60 7.02
C CYS A 87 1.80 8.04 8.38
N ALA A 88 2.17 8.91 9.32
CA ALA A 88 2.57 8.47 10.67
C ALA A 88 1.49 7.61 11.37
N ARG A 89 0.21 7.90 11.16
CA ARG A 89 -0.90 7.09 11.71
C ARG A 89 -0.97 5.71 11.06
N ILE A 90 -0.83 5.63 9.74
CA ILE A 90 -0.86 4.36 9.00
C ILE A 90 0.38 3.51 9.29
N GLU A 91 1.56 4.13 9.37
CA GLU A 91 2.79 3.47 9.79
C GLU A 91 2.67 2.88 11.20
N ALA A 92 2.14 3.66 12.16
CA ALA A 92 1.89 3.19 13.52
C ALA A 92 0.87 2.05 13.55
N ALA A 93 -0.22 2.14 12.77
CA ALA A 93 -1.23 1.11 12.70
C ALA A 93 -0.68 -0.20 12.09
N ALA A 94 0.10 -0.10 11.00
CA ALA A 94 0.78 -1.23 10.40
C ALA A 94 1.77 -1.87 11.38
N ALA A 95 2.55 -1.06 12.11
CA ALA A 95 3.50 -1.56 13.11
C ALA A 95 2.82 -2.24 14.31
N ALA A 96 1.61 -1.82 14.67
CA ALA A 96 0.85 -2.37 15.79
C ALA A 96 0.17 -3.72 15.50
N LEU A 97 0.14 -4.16 14.24
CA LEU A 97 -0.39 -5.48 13.87
C LEU A 97 0.40 -6.60 14.57
N LYS A 98 -0.34 -7.56 15.13
CA LYS A 98 0.19 -8.77 15.76
C LYS A 98 -0.37 -10.00 15.05
N PRO A 99 0.11 -10.30 13.84
CA PRO A 99 -0.40 -11.44 13.08
C PRO A 99 -0.16 -12.75 13.84
N LEU A 100 -0.97 -13.76 13.55
CA LEU A 100 -0.70 -15.14 13.91
C LEU A 100 0.73 -15.55 13.49
N ASP A 101 1.36 -16.42 14.28
CA ASP A 101 2.68 -16.98 13.97
C ASP A 101 2.55 -18.08 12.90
N LEU A 102 2.23 -17.64 11.68
CA LEU A 102 2.18 -18.46 10.48
C LEU A 102 3.46 -18.27 9.66
N PRO A 103 3.90 -19.27 8.88
CA PRO A 103 4.97 -19.08 7.92
C PRO A 103 4.73 -17.84 7.03
N GLY A 104 5.77 -17.03 6.84
CA GLY A 104 5.70 -15.78 6.07
C GLY A 104 5.08 -14.58 6.80
N ALA A 105 4.41 -14.74 7.94
CA ALA A 105 3.75 -13.63 8.64
C ALA A 105 4.71 -12.52 9.06
N ARG A 106 5.82 -12.88 9.69
CA ARG A 106 6.84 -11.95 10.17
C ARG A 106 7.55 -11.21 9.03
N ASP A 107 7.92 -11.97 8.00
CA ASP A 107 8.65 -11.42 6.84
C ASP A 107 7.74 -10.48 6.04
N PHE A 108 6.50 -10.88 5.77
CA PHE A 108 5.56 -10.02 5.08
C PHE A 108 5.18 -8.79 5.90
N HIS A 109 5.04 -8.92 7.23
CA HIS A 109 4.82 -7.76 8.10
C HIS A 109 5.98 -6.76 8.05
N ALA A 110 7.23 -7.24 8.02
CA ALA A 110 8.39 -6.38 7.83
C ALA A 110 8.34 -5.66 6.47
N LYS A 111 8.01 -6.38 5.38
CA LYS A 111 7.88 -5.81 4.04
C LYS A 111 6.78 -4.76 3.93
N VAL A 112 5.62 -4.99 4.57
CA VAL A 112 4.53 -4.01 4.60
C VAL A 112 4.94 -2.72 5.33
N LYS A 113 5.59 -2.82 6.50
CA LYS A 113 6.08 -1.62 7.23
C LYS A 113 7.04 -0.82 6.36
N ASP A 114 7.98 -1.51 5.73
CA ASP A 114 8.96 -0.91 4.84
C ASP A 114 8.33 -0.25 3.62
N ALA A 115 7.36 -0.91 2.97
CA ALA A 115 6.68 -0.39 1.79
C ALA A 115 5.80 0.81 2.11
N VAL A 116 5.09 0.80 3.25
CA VAL A 116 4.27 1.93 3.70
C VAL A 116 5.16 3.15 3.96
N ALA A 117 6.25 2.99 4.70
CA ALA A 117 7.18 4.08 4.98
C ALA A 117 7.81 4.65 3.70
N ASP A 118 8.23 3.77 2.79
CA ASP A 118 8.82 4.14 1.49
C ASP A 118 7.83 4.93 0.61
N PHE A 119 6.59 4.44 0.48
CA PHE A 119 5.55 5.12 -0.29
C PHE A 119 5.14 6.46 0.34
N CYS A 120 5.16 6.55 1.67
CA CYS A 120 4.94 7.80 2.39
C CYS A 120 6.06 8.80 2.13
N ALA A 121 7.33 8.40 2.22
CA ALA A 121 8.48 9.25 1.89
C ALA A 121 8.41 9.76 0.44
N PHE A 122 8.10 8.87 -0.50
CA PHE A 122 7.90 9.21 -1.92
C PHE A 122 6.86 10.32 -2.12
N ASN A 123 5.66 10.18 -1.54
CA ASN A 123 4.61 11.17 -1.74
C ASN A 123 4.85 12.46 -0.96
N ILE A 124 5.51 12.41 0.20
CA ILE A 124 5.94 13.61 0.93
C ILE A 124 6.94 14.41 0.08
N ALA A 125 7.92 13.74 -0.54
CA ALA A 125 8.87 14.39 -1.44
C ALA A 125 8.15 15.08 -2.62
N LYS A 126 7.21 14.39 -3.26
CA LYS A 126 6.37 14.98 -4.33
C LYS A 126 5.56 16.18 -3.86
N LEU A 127 4.92 16.10 -2.70
CA LEU A 127 4.11 17.20 -2.17
C LEU A 127 4.95 18.42 -1.82
N LYS A 128 6.16 18.22 -1.27
CA LYS A 128 7.13 19.31 -1.03
C LYS A 128 7.63 19.92 -2.34
N ALA A 129 7.78 19.12 -3.39
CA ALA A 129 8.32 19.55 -4.68
C ALA A 129 7.54 20.68 -5.37
N PHE A 130 6.24 20.82 -5.08
CA PHE A 130 5.44 21.92 -5.63
C PHE A 130 5.91 23.30 -5.14
N ALA A 131 6.49 23.37 -3.94
CA ALA A 131 7.11 24.57 -3.39
C ALA A 131 8.64 24.56 -3.55
N THR A 132 9.28 23.40 -3.44
CA THR A 132 10.74 23.26 -3.44
C THR A 132 11.15 22.03 -4.27
N PRO A 133 11.45 22.19 -5.57
CA PRO A 133 11.75 21.06 -6.45
C PRO A 133 12.86 20.12 -5.97
N ALA A 134 13.86 20.66 -5.26
CA ALA A 134 14.96 19.89 -4.68
C ALA A 134 14.49 18.76 -3.74
N ALA A 135 13.29 18.87 -3.13
CA ALA A 135 12.73 17.84 -2.26
C ALA A 135 12.50 16.49 -2.97
N LEU A 136 12.39 16.48 -4.30
CA LEU A 136 12.35 15.24 -5.08
C LEU A 136 13.63 14.41 -4.97
N ARG A 137 14.74 15.04 -4.57
CA ARG A 137 16.03 14.36 -4.36
C ARG A 137 16.07 13.59 -3.05
N ASP A 138 15.18 13.89 -2.11
CA ASP A 138 15.15 13.26 -0.78
C ASP A 138 14.68 11.80 -0.86
N PHE A 139 13.95 11.43 -1.91
CA PHE A 139 13.46 10.06 -2.10
C PHE A 139 14.46 9.21 -2.88
N THR A 140 15.33 8.47 -2.19
CA THR A 140 16.27 7.52 -2.79
C THR A 140 15.60 6.19 -3.15
N PRO A 141 15.95 5.54 -4.28
CA PRO A 141 17.09 5.80 -5.18
C PRO A 141 16.74 6.65 -6.42
N ALA A 142 15.55 7.26 -6.49
CA ALA A 142 15.10 8.03 -7.66
C ALA A 142 16.05 9.12 -8.18
N PRO A 143 16.93 9.80 -7.39
CA PRO A 143 17.72 10.92 -7.90
C PRO A 143 18.68 10.52 -9.03
N ALA A 144 19.15 9.26 -9.05
CA ALA A 144 20.07 8.78 -10.08
C ALA A 144 19.41 8.65 -11.45
N ALA A 145 18.15 8.20 -11.51
CA ALA A 145 17.43 7.99 -12.77
C ALA A 145 16.61 9.22 -13.20
N CYS A 146 16.13 10.01 -12.22
CA CYS A 146 15.13 11.06 -12.44
C CYS A 146 15.70 12.49 -12.29
N GLY A 147 17.02 12.62 -12.09
CA GLY A 147 17.68 13.88 -11.76
C GLY A 147 17.46 14.99 -12.79
N SER A 148 17.41 14.67 -14.09
CA SER A 148 17.20 15.64 -15.16
C SER A 148 15.86 16.37 -15.06
N TYR A 149 14.81 15.72 -14.55
CA TYR A 149 13.53 16.38 -14.27
C TYR A 149 13.68 17.39 -13.14
N VAL A 150 14.43 17.05 -12.09
CA VAL A 150 14.67 17.95 -10.96
C VAL A 150 15.52 19.14 -11.39
N ASP A 151 16.57 18.92 -12.17
CA ASP A 151 17.42 19.99 -12.72
C ASP A 151 16.59 21.02 -13.52
N ALA A 152 15.69 20.55 -14.38
CA ALA A 152 14.80 21.41 -15.15
C ALA A 152 13.82 22.20 -14.25
N LEU A 153 13.29 21.57 -13.20
CA LEU A 153 12.40 22.23 -12.23
C LEU A 153 13.14 23.30 -11.40
N GLU A 154 14.43 23.08 -11.12
CA GLU A 154 15.32 24.02 -10.42
C GLU A 154 15.87 25.14 -11.33
N GLY A 155 15.55 25.13 -12.62
CA GLY A 155 16.04 26.12 -13.60
C GLY A 155 17.48 25.88 -14.06
N LYS A 156 18.04 24.70 -13.82
CA LYS A 156 19.38 24.28 -14.28
C LYS A 156 19.37 23.72 -15.72
N GLY A 157 18.23 23.73 -16.39
CA GLY A 157 18.06 23.25 -17.77
C GLY A 157 16.80 23.83 -18.43
N ASP A 158 16.56 23.45 -19.70
CA ASP A 158 15.38 23.89 -20.44
C ASP A 158 14.13 23.11 -20.01
N LEU A 159 13.31 23.74 -19.16
CA LEU A 159 12.03 23.21 -18.69
C LEU A 159 11.13 22.77 -19.84
N SER A 160 11.07 23.54 -20.92
CA SER A 160 10.17 23.28 -22.04
C SER A 160 10.63 22.07 -22.85
N ALA A 161 11.92 21.97 -23.13
CA ALA A 161 12.49 20.81 -23.83
C ALA A 161 12.33 19.52 -23.02
N VAL A 162 12.66 19.55 -21.73
CA VAL A 162 12.55 18.39 -20.83
C VAL A 162 11.10 17.94 -20.68
N TRP A 163 10.17 18.87 -20.53
CA TRP A 163 8.73 18.57 -20.49
C TRP A 163 8.24 17.92 -21.78
N ARG A 164 8.56 18.47 -22.96
CA ARG A 164 8.16 17.87 -24.24
C ARG A 164 8.69 16.46 -24.41
N ALA A 165 9.95 16.22 -24.07
CA ALA A 165 10.55 14.89 -24.11
C ALA A 165 9.82 13.91 -23.18
N ALA A 166 9.49 14.35 -21.96
CA ALA A 166 8.75 13.54 -21.00
C ALA A 166 7.32 13.20 -21.45
N VAL A 167 6.62 14.15 -22.09
CA VAL A 167 5.30 13.93 -22.69
C VAL A 167 5.40 12.87 -23.78
N THR A 168 6.31 13.05 -24.74
CA THR A 168 6.52 12.09 -25.84
C THR A 168 6.80 10.69 -25.30
N ALA A 169 7.75 10.55 -24.37
CA ALA A 169 8.11 9.25 -23.80
C ALA A 169 6.93 8.58 -23.06
N SER A 170 6.13 9.36 -22.33
CA SER A 170 4.98 8.84 -21.57
C SER A 170 3.82 8.42 -22.48
N CYS A 171 3.66 9.10 -23.62
CA CYS A 171 2.56 8.84 -24.55
C CYS A 171 2.84 7.71 -25.55
N THR A 172 4.10 7.29 -25.75
CA THR A 172 4.46 6.25 -26.73
C THR A 172 3.69 4.93 -26.55
N LYS A 173 3.41 4.53 -25.31
CA LYS A 173 2.72 3.26 -25.00
C LYS A 173 1.19 3.41 -24.82
N ASN A 174 0.64 4.59 -25.08
CA ASN A 174 -0.82 4.79 -24.99
C ASN A 174 -1.53 4.20 -26.22
N ALA A 175 -2.80 3.83 -26.06
CA ALA A 175 -3.63 3.32 -27.16
C ALA A 175 -3.77 4.32 -28.33
N ASN A 176 -3.70 5.63 -28.03
CA ASN A 176 -3.60 6.69 -29.03
C ASN A 176 -2.49 7.69 -28.62
N PRO A 177 -1.24 7.46 -29.06
CA PRO A 177 -0.10 8.29 -28.68
C PRO A 177 -0.25 9.77 -29.09
N GLN A 178 -0.84 10.03 -30.26
CA GLN A 178 -1.03 11.39 -30.79
C GLN A 178 -2.02 12.19 -29.94
N ALA A 179 -3.17 11.59 -29.61
CA ALA A 179 -4.17 12.24 -28.75
C ALA A 179 -3.63 12.48 -27.34
N CYS A 180 -2.86 11.53 -26.79
CA CYS A 180 -2.18 11.70 -25.51
C CYS A 180 -1.22 12.90 -25.54
N ALA A 181 -0.33 12.96 -26.52
CA ALA A 181 0.65 14.03 -26.63
C ALA A 181 -0.03 15.39 -26.86
N ALA A 182 -1.01 15.47 -27.76
CA ALA A 182 -1.75 16.70 -28.04
C ALA A 182 -2.45 17.27 -26.80
N ARG A 183 -3.01 16.39 -25.95
CA ARG A 183 -3.65 16.79 -24.69
C ARG A 183 -2.68 17.53 -23.76
N GLU A 184 -1.45 17.06 -23.63
CA GLU A 184 -0.46 17.71 -22.77
C GLU A 184 0.14 18.94 -23.47
N LEU A 185 0.52 18.80 -24.75
CA LEU A 185 1.23 19.85 -25.50
C LEU A 185 0.43 21.13 -25.70
N ARG A 186 -0.91 21.09 -25.67
CA ARG A 186 -1.76 22.29 -25.70
C ARG A 186 -1.41 23.30 -24.59
N HIS A 187 -0.85 22.83 -23.47
CA HIS A 187 -0.47 23.68 -22.36
C HIS A 187 0.77 24.55 -22.65
N ALA A 188 1.47 24.33 -23.77
CA ALA A 188 2.59 25.17 -24.19
C ALA A 188 2.18 26.60 -24.56
N SER A 189 0.92 26.81 -24.96
CA SER A 189 0.44 28.06 -25.58
C SER A 189 -0.43 28.92 -24.66
N VAL A 190 -0.58 28.55 -23.38
CA VAL A 190 -1.38 29.32 -22.41
C VAL A 190 -0.49 30.20 -21.52
N PRO A 191 -1.02 31.30 -20.94
CA PRO A 191 -0.23 32.19 -20.08
C PRO A 191 0.48 31.49 -18.90
N GLU A 192 -0.11 30.42 -18.37
CA GLU A 192 0.43 29.64 -17.25
C GLU A 192 1.27 28.43 -17.71
N SER A 193 1.81 28.43 -18.93
CA SER A 193 2.48 27.27 -19.54
C SER A 193 3.59 26.68 -18.66
N ALA A 194 4.44 27.52 -18.06
CA ALA A 194 5.50 27.07 -17.15
C ALA A 194 4.94 26.36 -15.90
N GLY A 195 3.78 26.78 -15.40
CA GLY A 195 3.09 26.11 -14.29
C GLY A 195 2.62 24.71 -14.68
N TRP A 196 2.03 24.58 -15.88
CA TRP A 196 1.60 23.28 -16.41
C TRP A 196 2.78 22.32 -16.66
N MET A 197 3.89 22.83 -17.19
CA MET A 197 5.11 22.04 -17.39
C MET A 197 5.64 21.50 -16.06
N ARG A 198 5.75 22.37 -15.03
CA ARG A 198 6.18 21.97 -13.68
C ARG A 198 5.25 20.93 -13.07
N LEU A 199 3.93 21.16 -13.17
CA LEU A 199 2.92 20.23 -12.68
C LEU A 199 3.12 18.86 -13.31
N TYR A 200 3.20 18.77 -14.63
CA TYR A 200 3.41 17.52 -15.37
C TYR A 200 4.70 16.81 -14.94
N LEU A 201 5.81 17.55 -14.85
CA LEU A 201 7.09 16.95 -14.48
C LEU A 201 7.07 16.34 -13.07
N ILE A 202 6.38 16.97 -12.11
CA ILE A 202 6.26 16.46 -10.73
C ILE A 202 5.26 15.28 -10.66
N THR A 203 4.06 15.44 -11.22
CA THR A 203 2.97 14.47 -11.02
C THR A 203 3.09 13.25 -11.92
N HIS A 204 3.67 13.39 -13.12
CA HIS A 204 3.75 12.33 -14.11
C HIS A 204 5.19 11.91 -14.40
N ALA A 205 6.05 12.80 -14.88
CA ALA A 205 7.38 12.41 -15.37
C ALA A 205 8.26 11.82 -14.25
N TRP A 206 8.47 12.59 -13.18
CA TRP A 206 9.24 12.13 -12.02
C TRP A 206 8.56 10.93 -11.35
N ASN A 207 7.23 10.98 -11.19
CA ASN A 207 6.46 9.86 -10.65
C ASN A 207 6.75 8.55 -11.39
N ASN A 208 6.55 8.54 -12.71
CA ASN A 208 6.71 7.34 -13.52
C ASN A 208 8.17 6.85 -13.58
N CYS A 209 9.12 7.76 -13.48
CA CYS A 209 10.54 7.42 -13.38
C CYS A 209 10.90 6.78 -12.03
N ALA A 210 10.33 7.28 -10.94
CA ALA A 210 10.67 6.85 -9.57
C ALA A 210 9.86 5.65 -9.08
N VAL A 211 8.62 5.45 -9.58
CA VAL A 211 7.72 4.35 -9.17
C VAL A 211 8.37 2.96 -9.25
N PRO A 212 9.12 2.59 -10.32
CA PRO A 212 9.76 1.28 -10.38
C PRO A 212 10.72 0.97 -9.22
N ALA A 213 11.23 2.00 -8.53
CA ALA A 213 12.14 1.84 -7.40
C ALA A 213 11.42 1.74 -6.04
N LEU A 214 10.09 1.93 -6.00
CA LEU A 214 9.32 1.81 -4.77
C LEU A 214 9.34 0.37 -4.24
N LYS A 215 9.46 0.21 -2.93
CA LYS A 215 9.43 -1.11 -2.26
C LYS A 215 8.11 -1.86 -2.44
N VAL A 216 7.01 -1.17 -2.75
CA VAL A 216 5.75 -1.82 -3.12
C VAL A 216 5.86 -2.66 -4.39
N ASN A 217 6.82 -2.36 -5.26
CA ASN A 217 7.09 -3.10 -6.48
C ASN A 217 8.20 -4.17 -6.31
N ASP A 218 8.71 -4.39 -5.09
CA ASP A 218 9.69 -5.43 -4.80
C ASP A 218 9.05 -6.83 -4.93
N PRO A 219 9.50 -7.69 -5.87
CA PRO A 219 8.97 -9.04 -6.02
C PRO A 219 9.07 -9.89 -4.75
N ALA A 220 10.05 -9.63 -3.88
CA ALA A 220 10.19 -10.35 -2.62
C ALA A 220 9.03 -10.05 -1.65
N GLY A 221 8.43 -8.86 -1.73
CA GLY A 221 7.24 -8.52 -0.95
C GLY A 221 6.04 -9.38 -1.34
N GLU A 222 5.79 -9.53 -2.64
CA GLU A 222 4.68 -10.35 -3.14
C GLU A 222 4.92 -11.85 -2.89
N ALA A 223 6.16 -12.32 -3.01
CA ALA A 223 6.52 -13.69 -2.65
C ALA A 223 6.23 -13.99 -1.15
N ALA A 224 6.62 -13.08 -0.25
CA ALA A 224 6.32 -13.22 1.17
C ALA A 224 4.80 -13.19 1.45
N ARG A 225 4.05 -12.34 0.73
CA ARG A 225 2.59 -12.31 0.80
C ARG A 225 1.95 -13.64 0.38
N ALA A 226 2.43 -14.22 -0.72
CA ALA A 226 1.93 -15.49 -1.23
C ALA A 226 2.15 -16.64 -0.23
N VAL A 227 3.30 -16.69 0.42
CA VAL A 227 3.58 -17.67 1.50
C VAL A 227 2.56 -17.52 2.63
N LEU A 228 2.32 -16.30 3.11
CA LEU A 228 1.35 -16.07 4.19
C LEU A 228 -0.08 -16.44 3.78
N ILE A 229 -0.50 -16.11 2.55
CA ILE A 229 -1.82 -16.49 2.02
C ILE A 229 -1.98 -18.01 2.00
N GLN A 230 -0.96 -18.73 1.54
CA GLN A 230 -0.97 -20.19 1.48
C GLN A 230 -1.08 -20.78 2.90
N SER A 231 -0.26 -20.31 3.83
CA SER A 231 -0.31 -20.76 5.23
C SER A 231 -1.64 -20.45 5.91
N LEU A 232 -2.26 -19.31 5.59
CA LEU A 232 -3.59 -18.98 6.08
C LEU A 232 -4.65 -19.94 5.53
N ALA A 233 -4.59 -20.30 4.24
CA ALA A 233 -5.52 -21.24 3.62
C ALA A 233 -5.37 -22.67 4.17
N GLU A 234 -4.15 -23.09 4.50
CA GLU A 234 -3.86 -24.39 5.13
C GLU A 234 -4.35 -24.44 6.58
N ALA A 235 -4.10 -23.38 7.36
CA ALA A 235 -4.51 -23.30 8.76
C ALA A 235 -6.04 -23.14 8.91
N PHE A 236 -6.68 -22.50 7.92
CA PHE A 236 -8.12 -22.24 7.93
C PHE A 236 -8.75 -22.54 6.56
N PRO A 237 -9.10 -23.81 6.33
CA PRO A 237 -9.72 -24.22 5.08
C PRO A 237 -10.96 -23.39 4.78
N ARG A 238 -11.04 -22.85 3.56
CA ARG A 238 -12.26 -22.21 3.07
C ARG A 238 -13.33 -23.30 2.92
N GLN A 239 -14.50 -23.07 3.51
CA GLN A 239 -15.70 -23.88 3.27
C GLN A 239 -16.58 -23.19 2.25
#